data_AF-A2E940-F1
#
_entry.id   AF-A2E940-F1
#
_cell.length_a   1.000
_cell.length_b   1.000
_cell.length_c   1.000
_cell.angle_alpha   90.00
_cell.angle_beta   90.00
_cell.angle_gamma   90.00
#
_symmetry.space_group_name_H-M   'P 1'
#
loop_
_entity.id
_entity.type
_entity.pdbx_description
1 polymer ?
#
loop_
_entity_poly.entity_id
_entity_poly.type
_entity_poly.pdbx_seq_one_letter_code
_entity_poly.pdbx_strand_id
1 'polypeptide(L)'
;MKERNLARLRDASSGLLRAIGRDEAKALEVLPFVQTVTQKLMSIYVPNQLFPKGQMDIPELSALPSRETMDERSRIAKRLFGFNPKDNYVVKEISRRFGGLIKHGELVGIAAAIAERANLRLDRDAKRRKNVLIRWFDENWETIEPFLDYVVLEEVPEEDEAESNDEEAETQPPKEIPPPPQAVPTLQPLPSIPKIEEQFSRNARIVKPLPSSQP
;
A
#
# COMPACT_ATOMS: atom_id res chain seq x y z
N MET A 1 5.15 -4.67 -45.71
CA MET A 1 6.46 -5.34 -45.48
C MET A 1 6.83 -5.44 -44.00
N LYS A 2 6.65 -4.37 -43.20
CA LYS A 2 7.00 -4.36 -41.75
C LYS A 2 6.27 -5.41 -40.91
N GLU A 3 4.97 -5.62 -41.15
CA GLU A 3 4.13 -6.54 -40.37
C GLU A 3 4.51 -8.02 -40.55
N ARG A 4 4.84 -8.43 -41.78
CA ARG A 4 5.33 -9.79 -42.06
C ARG A 4 6.66 -10.10 -41.37
N ASN A 5 7.56 -9.12 -41.27
CA ASN A 5 8.83 -9.28 -40.57
C ASN A 5 8.62 -9.37 -39.05
N LEU A 6 7.69 -8.59 -38.51
CA LEU A 6 7.35 -8.63 -37.08
C LEU A 6 6.75 -9.98 -36.67
N ALA A 7 5.83 -10.52 -37.48
CA ALA A 7 5.25 -11.84 -37.26
C ALA A 7 6.33 -12.93 -37.25
N ARG A 8 7.24 -12.93 -38.23
CA ARG A 8 8.35 -13.89 -38.30
C ARG A 8 9.28 -13.78 -37.09
N LEU A 9 9.56 -12.57 -36.61
CA LEU A 9 10.38 -12.36 -35.42
C LEU A 9 9.71 -12.91 -34.16
N ARG A 10 8.39 -12.67 -34.01
CA ARG A 10 7.60 -13.19 -32.90
C ARG A 10 7.54 -14.71 -32.90
N ASP A 11 7.35 -15.33 -34.06
CA ASP A 11 7.32 -16.79 -34.21
C ASP A 11 8.68 -17.42 -33.90
N ALA A 12 9.77 -16.82 -34.41
CA ALA A 12 11.13 -17.27 -34.11
C ALA A 12 11.46 -17.15 -32.61
N SER A 13 11.07 -16.04 -31.97
CA SER A 13 11.25 -15.84 -30.53
C SER A 13 10.47 -16.87 -29.71
N SER A 14 9.21 -17.12 -30.08
CA SER A 14 8.35 -18.10 -29.40
C SER A 14 8.89 -19.53 -29.59
N GLY A 15 9.41 -19.85 -30.78
CA GLY A 15 10.06 -21.12 -31.08
C GLY A 15 11.32 -21.34 -30.23
N LEU A 16 12.16 -20.30 -30.08
CA LEU A 16 13.35 -20.35 -29.23
C LEU A 16 13.00 -20.60 -27.76
N LEU A 17 12.00 -19.89 -27.22
CA LEU A 17 11.54 -20.08 -25.84
C LEU A 17 11.00 -21.51 -25.62
N ARG A 18 10.29 -22.07 -26.61
CA ARG A 18 9.82 -23.46 -26.55
C ARG A 18 10.98 -24.47 -26.61
N ALA A 19 12.01 -24.20 -27.40
CA ALA A 19 13.18 -25.09 -27.55
C ALA A 19 14.07 -25.11 -26.30
N ILE A 20 14.23 -23.97 -25.63
CA ILE A 20 14.95 -23.85 -24.35
C ILE A 20 14.15 -24.52 -23.22
N GLY A 21 12.84 -24.30 -23.18
CA GLY A 21 11.96 -24.88 -22.16
C GLY A 21 12.34 -24.41 -20.75
N ARG A 22 12.51 -25.37 -19.83
CA ARG A 22 12.96 -25.12 -18.43
C ARG A 22 14.41 -25.59 -18.19
N ASP A 23 15.15 -25.85 -19.26
CA ASP A 23 16.51 -26.38 -19.19
C ASP A 23 17.51 -25.22 -19.08
N GLU A 24 18.13 -25.10 -17.91
CA GLU A 24 19.09 -24.04 -17.59
C GLU A 24 20.37 -24.15 -18.42
N ALA A 25 20.82 -25.38 -18.74
CA ALA A 25 22.02 -25.58 -19.54
C ALA A 25 21.83 -25.03 -20.96
N LYS A 26 20.67 -25.30 -21.57
CA LYS A 26 20.32 -24.75 -22.90
C LYS A 26 20.16 -23.23 -22.87
N ALA A 27 19.64 -22.68 -21.77
CA ALA A 27 19.54 -21.24 -21.62
C ALA A 27 20.92 -20.57 -21.62
N LEU A 28 21.89 -21.17 -20.90
CA LEU A 28 23.28 -20.68 -20.85
C LEU A 28 23.97 -20.75 -22.21
N GLU A 29 23.73 -21.79 -23.00
CA GLU A 29 24.29 -21.91 -24.36
C GLU A 29 23.77 -20.81 -25.32
N VAL A 30 22.49 -20.41 -25.17
CA VAL A 30 21.84 -19.43 -26.07
C VAL A 30 22.13 -17.98 -25.64
N LEU A 31 22.45 -17.76 -24.36
CA LEU A 31 22.66 -16.45 -23.75
C LEU A 31 23.65 -15.52 -24.50
N PRO A 32 24.86 -15.96 -24.92
CA PRO A 32 25.80 -15.07 -25.62
C PRO A 32 25.25 -14.56 -26.98
N PHE A 33 24.40 -15.35 -27.64
CA PHE A 33 23.79 -14.96 -28.92
C PHE A 33 22.73 -13.88 -28.71
N VAL A 34 21.89 -14.01 -27.68
CA VAL A 34 20.87 -13.00 -27.33
C VAL A 34 21.54 -11.69 -26.93
N GLN A 35 22.61 -11.75 -26.13
CA GLN A 35 23.40 -10.57 -25.78
C GLN A 35 23.99 -9.88 -27.01
N THR A 36 24.56 -10.64 -27.94
CA THR A 36 25.12 -10.11 -29.19
C THR A 36 24.06 -9.39 -30.04
N VAL A 37 22.88 -9.99 -30.20
CA VAL A 37 21.76 -9.37 -30.95
C VAL A 37 21.30 -8.09 -30.27
N THR A 38 21.18 -8.12 -28.93
CA THR A 38 20.75 -6.97 -28.13
C THR A 38 21.74 -5.82 -28.25
N GLN A 39 23.04 -6.11 -28.15
CA GLN A 39 24.11 -5.12 -28.29
C GLN A 39 24.11 -4.49 -29.69
N LYS A 40 23.95 -5.29 -30.75
CA LYS A 40 23.81 -4.78 -32.12
C LYS A 40 22.57 -3.90 -32.28
N LEU A 41 21.42 -4.31 -31.74
CA LEU A 41 20.21 -3.49 -31.73
C LEU A 41 20.44 -2.16 -31.02
N MET A 42 21.02 -2.17 -29.82
CA MET A 42 21.34 -0.95 -29.08
C MET A 42 22.26 -0.03 -29.89
N SER A 43 23.27 -0.57 -30.61
CA SER A 43 24.13 0.24 -31.47
C SER A 43 23.42 0.86 -32.69
N ILE A 44 22.35 0.22 -33.18
CA ILE A 44 21.56 0.70 -34.32
C ILE A 44 20.53 1.74 -33.88
N TYR A 45 19.91 1.54 -32.71
CA TYR A 45 18.81 2.37 -32.21
C TYR A 45 19.25 3.46 -31.24
N VAL A 46 20.49 3.43 -30.75
CA VAL A 46 21.08 4.49 -29.91
C VAL A 46 22.22 5.23 -30.63
N PRO A 47 22.00 5.86 -31.80
CA PRO A 47 22.91 6.90 -32.27
C PRO A 47 22.42 8.25 -31.73
N ASN A 48 23.03 8.75 -30.66
CA ASN A 48 22.99 10.17 -30.27
C ASN A 48 21.60 10.86 -30.25
N GLN A 49 20.71 10.46 -29.35
CA GLN A 49 19.74 11.41 -28.80
C GLN A 49 19.96 11.46 -27.28
N LEU A 50 20.70 12.45 -26.77
CA LEU A 50 20.12 13.75 -26.38
C LEU A 50 18.74 13.52 -25.77
N PHE A 51 18.71 13.26 -24.46
CA PHE A 51 17.55 13.65 -23.67
C PHE A 51 17.47 15.18 -23.75
N PRO A 52 16.52 15.78 -24.48
CA PRO A 52 16.31 17.22 -24.37
C PRO A 52 15.90 17.50 -22.92
N LYS A 53 16.63 18.39 -22.24
CA LYS A 53 16.25 18.92 -20.92
C LYS A 53 15.05 19.89 -21.02
N GLY A 54 14.04 19.52 -21.81
CA GLY A 54 12.84 20.31 -22.03
C GLY A 54 11.65 19.63 -21.37
N GLN A 55 11.11 20.28 -20.35
CA GLN A 55 9.78 20.02 -19.78
C GLN A 55 8.76 19.84 -20.90
N MET A 56 8.38 18.60 -21.16
CA MET A 56 7.09 18.29 -21.74
C MET A 56 6.21 17.95 -20.55
N ASP A 57 5.31 18.87 -20.20
CA ASP A 57 4.24 18.56 -19.25
C ASP A 57 3.33 17.53 -19.92
N ILE A 58 3.60 16.25 -19.64
CA ILE A 58 2.76 15.13 -20.00
C ILE A 58 1.84 14.89 -18.79
N PRO A 59 0.58 15.33 -18.81
CA PRO A 59 -0.33 15.17 -17.66
C PRO A 59 -0.59 13.70 -17.27
N GLU A 60 -0.27 12.76 -18.16
CA GLU A 60 -0.52 11.32 -17.98
C GLU A 60 0.60 10.56 -17.22
N LEU A 61 1.77 11.17 -16.99
CA LEU A 61 2.84 10.55 -16.18
C LEU A 61 2.63 10.66 -14.67
N SER A 62 1.68 11.49 -14.22
CA SER A 62 1.33 11.64 -12.80
C SER A 62 0.64 10.40 -12.20
N ALA A 63 0.13 9.51 -13.05
CA ALA A 63 -0.47 8.24 -12.66
C ALA A 63 0.55 7.09 -12.55
N LEU A 64 1.82 7.31 -12.90
CA LEU A 64 2.83 6.29 -12.70
C LEU A 64 3.15 6.17 -11.21
N PRO A 65 3.13 4.94 -10.64
CA PRO A 65 3.50 4.74 -9.25
C PRO A 65 4.90 5.30 -9.02
N SER A 66 5.01 6.32 -8.14
CA SER A 66 6.30 6.87 -7.73
C SER A 66 7.26 5.74 -7.38
N ARG A 67 8.54 5.89 -7.71
CA ARG A 67 9.57 4.87 -7.50
C ARG A 67 9.57 4.28 -6.07
N GLU A 68 9.25 5.12 -5.08
CA GLU A 68 9.05 4.72 -3.68
C GLU A 68 7.93 3.67 -3.47
N THR A 69 6.85 3.75 -4.24
CA THR A 69 5.72 2.82 -4.15
C THR A 69 6.02 1.46 -4.78
N MET A 70 6.89 1.41 -5.80
CA MET A 70 7.41 0.15 -6.36
C MET A 70 8.31 -0.57 -5.35
N ASP A 71 9.14 0.18 -4.62
CA ASP A 71 9.99 -0.37 -3.57
C ASP A 71 9.18 -0.83 -2.35
N GLU A 72 8.14 -0.07 -1.96
CA GLU A 72 7.21 -0.46 -0.89
C GLU A 72 6.50 -1.78 -1.22
N ARG A 73 5.91 -1.91 -2.41
CA ARG A 73 5.24 -3.14 -2.85
C ARG A 73 6.19 -4.34 -2.85
N SER A 74 7.41 -4.15 -3.35
CA SER A 74 8.42 -5.21 -3.40
C SER A 74 8.85 -5.65 -2.00
N ARG A 75 9.04 -4.72 -1.06
CA ARG A 75 9.37 -5.03 0.34
C ARG A 75 8.26 -5.81 1.04
N ILE A 76 7.01 -5.41 0.84
CA ILE A 76 5.84 -6.09 1.41
C ILE A 76 5.69 -7.49 0.82
N ALA A 77 5.80 -7.63 -0.49
CA ALA A 77 5.71 -8.92 -1.17
C ALA A 77 6.79 -9.90 -0.68
N LYS A 78 8.02 -9.41 -0.45
CA LYS A 78 9.10 -10.22 0.12
C LYS A 78 8.80 -10.69 1.55
N ARG A 79 8.28 -9.81 2.41
CA ARG A 79 7.98 -10.16 3.80
C ARG A 79 6.82 -11.15 3.92
N LEU A 80 5.81 -10.99 3.05
CA LEU A 80 4.65 -11.88 2.99
C LEU A 80 4.89 -13.14 2.17
N PHE A 81 6.11 -13.35 1.66
CA PHE A 81 6.40 -14.50 0.82
C PHE A 81 6.22 -15.81 1.61
N GLY A 82 5.31 -16.67 1.13
CA GLY A 82 4.97 -17.94 1.81
C GLY A 82 4.12 -17.80 3.06
N PHE A 83 3.71 -16.58 3.43
CA PHE A 83 2.86 -16.35 4.60
C PHE A 83 1.37 -16.46 4.25
N ASN A 84 0.65 -17.32 4.96
CA ASN A 84 -0.79 -17.43 4.84
C ASN A 84 -1.51 -16.92 6.09
N PRO A 85 -2.14 -15.73 6.05
CA PRO A 85 -2.80 -15.15 7.22
C PRO A 85 -4.01 -15.96 7.71
N LYS A 86 -4.64 -16.77 6.87
CA LYS A 86 -5.86 -17.51 7.26
C LYS A 86 -5.59 -18.74 8.11
N ASP A 87 -4.41 -19.35 7.94
CA ASP A 87 -4.07 -20.61 8.61
C ASP A 87 -3.04 -20.43 9.74
N ASN A 88 -2.60 -19.20 9.98
CA ASN A 88 -1.59 -18.93 10.97
C ASN A 88 -2.11 -19.14 12.41
N TYR A 89 -1.31 -19.82 13.24
CA TYR A 89 -1.57 -20.06 14.66
C TYR A 89 -1.82 -18.77 15.45
N VAL A 90 -1.01 -17.74 15.21
CA VAL A 90 -1.06 -16.43 15.88
C VAL A 90 -2.40 -15.75 15.67
N VAL A 91 -2.96 -15.85 14.46
CA VAL A 91 -4.30 -15.30 14.17
C VAL A 91 -5.36 -16.01 14.98
N LYS A 92 -5.29 -17.35 15.04
CA LYS A 92 -6.23 -18.16 15.82
C LYS A 92 -6.15 -17.80 17.30
N GLU A 93 -4.95 -17.60 17.83
CA GLU A 93 -4.73 -17.29 19.24
C GLU A 93 -5.14 -15.86 19.61
N ILE A 94 -4.82 -14.86 18.78
CA ILE A 94 -5.30 -13.48 18.96
C ILE A 94 -6.83 -13.44 18.89
N SER A 95 -7.42 -14.11 17.90
CA SER A 95 -8.88 -14.21 17.79
C SER A 95 -9.54 -14.96 18.93
N ARG A 96 -8.84 -15.92 19.55
CA ARG A 96 -9.32 -16.63 20.74
C ARG A 96 -9.37 -15.70 21.96
N ARG A 97 -8.40 -14.80 22.11
CA ARG A 97 -8.28 -13.90 23.27
C ARG A 97 -9.14 -12.65 23.17
N PHE A 98 -9.13 -11.97 22.03
CA PHE A 98 -9.82 -10.69 21.84
C PHE A 98 -11.10 -10.80 20.99
N GLY A 99 -11.46 -12.02 20.55
CA GLY A 99 -12.66 -12.30 19.77
C GLY A 99 -12.41 -12.52 18.28
N GLY A 100 -13.36 -13.16 17.61
CA GLY A 100 -13.21 -13.59 16.20
C GLY A 100 -13.21 -12.45 15.17
N LEU A 101 -13.54 -11.22 15.56
CA LEU A 101 -13.84 -10.11 14.65
C LEU A 101 -13.08 -8.80 14.98
N ILE A 102 -11.81 -8.93 15.39
CA ILE A 102 -10.97 -7.78 15.73
C ILE A 102 -10.76 -6.88 14.49
N LYS A 103 -11.11 -5.60 14.64
CA LYS A 103 -10.92 -4.54 13.65
C LYS A 103 -9.42 -4.23 13.49
N HIS A 104 -9.05 -3.68 12.33
CA HIS A 104 -7.65 -3.32 12.08
C HIS A 104 -7.11 -2.31 13.10
N GLY A 105 -7.90 -1.28 13.44
CA GLY A 105 -7.51 -0.26 14.42
C GLY A 105 -7.22 -0.84 15.81
N GLU A 106 -8.07 -1.74 16.29
CA GLU A 106 -7.88 -2.44 17.57
C GLU A 106 -6.59 -3.27 17.57
N LEU A 107 -6.36 -4.02 16.48
CA LEU A 107 -5.14 -4.82 16.32
C LEU A 107 -3.88 -3.96 16.32
N VAL A 108 -3.92 -2.77 15.69
CA VAL A 108 -2.83 -1.79 15.73
C VAL A 108 -2.64 -1.24 17.14
N GLY A 109 -3.73 -0.97 17.87
CA GLY A 109 -3.68 -0.53 19.26
C GLY A 109 -2.99 -1.54 20.17
N ILE A 110 -3.39 -2.82 20.08
CA ILE A 110 -2.76 -3.93 20.79
C ILE A 110 -1.27 -4.00 20.45
N ALA A 111 -0.94 -4.01 19.15
CA ALA A 111 0.44 -4.08 18.69
C ALA A 111 1.30 -2.92 19.21
N ALA A 112 0.76 -1.70 19.21
CA ALA A 112 1.47 -0.52 19.69
C ALA A 112 1.72 -0.58 21.20
N ALA A 113 0.72 -0.96 21.99
CA ALA A 113 0.84 -1.09 23.44
C ALA A 113 1.87 -2.17 23.84
N ILE A 114 1.85 -3.31 23.14
CA ILE A 114 2.82 -4.38 23.39
C ILE A 114 4.21 -4.00 22.91
N ALA A 115 4.33 -3.34 21.76
CA ALA A 115 5.61 -2.89 21.22
C ALA A 115 6.34 -1.95 22.20
N GLU A 116 5.61 -1.05 22.85
CA GLU A 116 6.17 -0.15 23.87
C GLU A 116 6.71 -0.93 25.09
N ARG A 117 5.98 -1.95 25.57
CA ARG A 117 6.37 -2.75 26.74
C ARG A 117 7.49 -3.74 26.46
N ALA A 118 7.44 -4.39 25.30
CA ALA A 118 8.42 -5.36 24.85
C ALA A 118 9.67 -4.69 24.22
N ASN A 119 9.69 -3.35 24.13
CA ASN A 119 10.73 -2.57 23.45
C ASN A 119 10.95 -3.03 21.99
N LEU A 120 9.86 -3.39 21.30
CA LEU A 120 9.86 -3.78 19.90
C LEU A 120 9.53 -2.59 19.01
N ARG A 121 10.09 -2.58 17.80
CA ARG A 121 9.77 -1.55 16.81
C ARG A 121 8.60 -2.01 15.94
N LEU A 122 7.51 -1.25 15.98
CA LEU A 122 6.36 -1.48 15.10
C LEU A 122 6.53 -0.74 13.77
N ASP A 123 6.63 -1.51 12.69
CA ASP A 123 6.85 -0.96 11.34
C ASP A 123 5.66 -0.14 10.85
N ARG A 124 5.94 0.92 10.08
CA ARG A 124 4.90 1.71 9.41
C ARG A 124 4.03 0.85 8.49
N ASP A 125 4.63 -0.09 7.77
CA ASP A 125 3.91 -1.01 6.87
C ASP A 125 2.97 -1.94 7.65
N ALA A 126 3.36 -2.36 8.86
CA ALA A 126 2.52 -3.15 9.77
C ALA A 126 1.34 -2.33 10.31
N LYS A 127 1.57 -1.07 10.71
CA LYS A 127 0.47 -0.17 11.12
C LYS A 127 -0.56 0.04 10.02
N ARG A 128 -0.13 0.11 8.76
CA ARG A 128 -0.99 0.41 7.61
C ARG A 128 -1.78 -0.78 7.07
N ARG A 129 -1.28 -2.02 7.21
CA ARG A 129 -1.84 -3.20 6.51
C ARG A 129 -2.00 -4.39 7.45
N LYS A 130 -3.24 -4.90 7.56
CA LYS A 130 -3.59 -6.05 8.41
C LYS A 130 -2.72 -7.28 8.18
N ASN A 131 -2.46 -7.68 6.92
CA ASN A 131 -1.64 -8.87 6.65
C ASN A 131 -0.19 -8.71 7.11
N VAL A 132 0.40 -7.52 6.95
CA VAL A 132 1.76 -7.23 7.40
C VAL A 132 1.82 -7.15 8.91
N LEU A 133 0.77 -6.63 9.54
CA LEU A 133 0.64 -6.60 11.00
C LEU A 133 0.62 -8.00 11.60
N ILE A 134 -0.18 -8.90 11.03
CA ILE A 134 -0.24 -10.29 11.48
C ILE A 134 1.14 -10.96 11.32
N ARG A 135 1.82 -10.71 10.20
CA ARG A 135 3.16 -11.22 9.99
C ARG A 135 4.16 -10.69 11.04
N TRP A 136 4.04 -9.43 11.44
CA TRP A 136 4.85 -8.86 12.51
C TRP A 136 4.58 -9.54 13.86
N PHE A 137 3.31 -9.88 14.17
CA PHE A 137 2.98 -10.66 15.36
C PHE A 137 3.60 -12.06 15.33
N ASP A 138 3.55 -12.73 14.18
CA ASP A 138 4.14 -14.05 13.95
C ASP A 138 5.66 -14.06 14.13
N GLU A 139 6.34 -13.04 13.60
CA GLU A 139 7.80 -12.90 13.73
C GLU A 139 8.27 -12.62 15.17
N ASN A 140 7.40 -12.08 16.03
CA ASN A 140 7.73 -11.67 17.40
C ASN A 140 6.88 -12.40 18.46
N TRP A 141 6.28 -13.54 18.10
CA TRP A 141 5.26 -14.19 18.92
C TRP A 141 5.77 -14.57 20.31
N GLU A 142 6.97 -15.16 20.38
CA GLU A 142 7.59 -15.58 21.65
C GLU A 142 7.73 -14.44 22.66
N THR A 143 8.01 -13.24 22.16
CA THR A 143 8.13 -12.04 23.00
C THR A 143 6.76 -11.44 23.32
N ILE A 144 5.80 -11.50 22.39
CA ILE A 144 4.49 -10.86 22.50
C ILE A 144 3.52 -11.64 23.39
N GLU A 145 3.52 -12.97 23.27
CA GLU A 145 2.60 -13.88 23.96
C GLU A 145 2.41 -13.56 25.46
N PRO A 146 3.47 -13.37 26.28
CA PRO A 146 3.29 -13.09 27.71
C PRO A 146 2.66 -11.73 27.99
N PHE A 147 2.73 -10.76 27.06
CA PHE A 147 2.15 -9.44 27.26
C PHE A 147 0.67 -9.38 26.89
N LEU A 148 0.18 -10.30 26.06
CA LEU A 148 -1.22 -10.31 25.60
C LEU A 148 -2.21 -10.44 26.77
N ASP A 149 -1.83 -11.14 27.85
CA ASP A 149 -2.69 -11.32 29.03
C ASP A 149 -2.95 -10.03 29.81
N TYR A 150 -2.15 -9.00 29.59
CA TYR A 150 -2.27 -7.72 30.28
C TYR A 150 -2.98 -6.64 29.44
N VAL A 151 -3.37 -6.96 28.21
CA VAL A 151 -4.03 -6.01 27.31
C VAL A 151 -5.54 -6.14 27.46
N VAL A 152 -6.19 -5.02 27.82
CA VAL A 152 -7.65 -4.91 27.87
C VAL A 152 -8.08 -3.92 26.79
N LEU A 153 -9.05 -4.33 25.96
CA LEU A 153 -9.69 -3.45 24.99
C LEU A 153 -10.82 -2.71 25.68
N GLU A 154 -10.70 -1.38 25.76
CA GLU A 154 -11.81 -0.52 26.17
C GLU A 154 -12.55 -0.10 24.89
N GLU A 155 -13.80 -0.53 24.76
CA GLU A 155 -14.71 0.05 23.77
C GLU A 155 -15.01 1.47 24.23
N VAL A 156 -14.33 2.45 23.62
CA VAL A 156 -14.78 3.83 23.74
C VAL A 156 -16.06 3.91 22.92
N PRO A 157 -17.23 4.14 23.53
CA PRO A 157 -18.44 4.39 22.76
C PRO A 157 -18.11 5.53 21.81
N GLU A 158 -18.32 5.30 20.52
CA GLU A 158 -18.26 6.36 19.51
C GLU A 158 -19.32 7.39 19.94
N GLU A 159 -18.90 8.40 20.68
CA GLU A 159 -19.72 9.57 20.93
C GLU A 159 -19.93 10.16 19.54
N ASP A 160 -21.17 10.01 19.03
CA ASP A 160 -21.62 10.63 17.80
C ASP A 160 -21.23 12.11 17.85
N GLU A 161 -20.13 12.49 17.19
CA GLU A 161 -19.79 13.88 16.95
C GLU A 161 -20.87 14.43 16.01
N ALA A 162 -21.99 14.83 16.61
CA ALA A 162 -22.98 15.68 16.01
C ALA A 162 -22.29 17.02 15.72
N GLU A 163 -21.75 17.13 14.51
CA GLU A 163 -21.19 18.36 13.95
C GLU A 163 -22.17 19.53 14.15
N SER A 164 -21.86 20.39 15.12
CA SER A 164 -22.33 21.75 15.17
C SER A 164 -21.68 22.54 14.03
N ASN A 165 -22.37 22.62 12.88
CA ASN A 165 -22.10 23.66 11.90
C ASN A 165 -22.60 24.99 12.47
N ASP A 166 -21.70 25.72 13.13
CA ASP A 166 -21.88 27.15 13.39
C ASP A 166 -21.80 27.89 12.04
N GLU A 167 -22.98 28.25 11.53
CA GLU A 167 -23.20 29.02 10.32
C GLU A 167 -22.77 30.48 10.56
N GLU A 168 -21.54 30.79 10.16
CA GLU A 168 -20.93 32.11 10.21
C GLU A 168 -21.70 33.08 9.30
N ALA A 169 -22.37 34.05 9.93
CA ALA A 169 -23.17 35.07 9.27
C ALA A 169 -22.29 36.06 8.46
N GLU A 170 -22.14 35.82 7.16
CA GLU A 170 -21.55 36.77 6.23
C GLU A 170 -22.63 37.60 5.53
N THR A 171 -22.74 38.85 5.97
CA THR A 171 -23.52 39.96 5.38
C THR A 171 -23.25 40.12 3.87
N GLN A 172 -24.30 40.04 3.04
CA GLN A 172 -24.29 40.55 1.66
C GLN A 172 -25.15 41.82 1.51
N PRO A 173 -24.69 42.84 0.78
CA PRO A 173 -25.47 44.02 0.40
C PRO A 173 -26.42 43.72 -0.80
N PRO A 174 -27.45 44.56 -1.04
CA PRO A 174 -28.61 44.20 -1.86
C PRO A 174 -28.29 44.19 -3.36
N LYS A 175 -28.75 43.15 -4.07
CA LYS A 175 -28.65 43.04 -5.54
C LYS A 175 -29.95 43.48 -6.22
N GLU A 176 -29.82 44.52 -7.05
CA GLU A 176 -30.75 44.90 -8.11
C GLU A 176 -31.01 43.75 -9.09
N ILE A 177 -32.23 43.71 -9.62
CA ILE A 177 -32.71 42.81 -10.67
C ILE A 177 -32.33 43.38 -12.04
N PRO A 178 -31.76 42.55 -12.94
CA PRO A 178 -32.08 42.66 -14.37
C PRO A 178 -32.48 41.31 -15.02
N PRO A 179 -33.12 41.36 -16.21
CA PRO A 179 -33.98 40.31 -16.76
C PRO A 179 -33.24 39.19 -17.55
N PRO A 180 -33.93 38.07 -17.87
CA PRO A 180 -33.38 36.93 -18.64
C PRO A 180 -33.22 37.33 -20.13
N PRO A 181 -32.48 36.62 -21.03
CA PRO A 181 -32.53 35.15 -21.15
C PRO A 181 -31.35 34.40 -21.86
N GLN A 182 -31.51 33.07 -21.96
CA GLN A 182 -30.99 32.10 -22.97
C GLN A 182 -29.66 31.32 -22.76
N ALA A 183 -29.86 29.99 -22.78
CA ALA A 183 -29.00 28.88 -23.24
C ALA A 183 -27.71 28.50 -22.46
N VAL A 184 -27.82 27.40 -21.70
CA VAL A 184 -26.75 26.43 -21.35
C VAL A 184 -26.75 25.28 -22.38
N PRO A 185 -25.68 24.46 -22.55
CA PRO A 185 -24.70 24.08 -21.53
C PRO A 185 -23.23 24.03 -21.97
N THR A 186 -22.38 24.78 -21.26
CA THR A 186 -20.94 24.51 -21.19
C THR A 186 -20.68 23.73 -19.89
N LEU A 187 -20.14 22.53 -20.03
CA LEU A 187 -19.73 21.65 -18.92
C LEU A 187 -18.69 22.35 -18.04
N GLN A 188 -18.98 22.48 -16.75
CA GLN A 188 -18.02 22.92 -15.73
C GLN A 188 -17.16 21.75 -15.25
N PRO A 189 -15.89 21.98 -14.90
CA PRO A 189 -15.04 20.99 -14.25
C PRO A 189 -15.38 20.84 -12.76
N LEU A 190 -15.34 19.59 -12.28
CA LEU A 190 -15.61 19.19 -10.89
C LEU A 190 -14.68 19.89 -9.87
N PRO A 191 -15.19 20.25 -8.68
CA PRO A 191 -14.36 20.77 -7.60
C PRO A 191 -13.45 19.69 -6.99
N SER A 192 -12.23 20.10 -6.65
CA SER A 192 -11.22 19.28 -5.99
C SER A 192 -11.63 18.87 -4.58
N ILE A 193 -11.56 17.56 -4.31
CA ILE A 193 -11.78 16.95 -2.99
C ILE A 193 -10.57 17.24 -2.09
N PRO A 194 -10.73 17.81 -0.88
CA PRO A 194 -9.64 17.93 0.08
C PRO A 194 -9.27 16.57 0.67
N LYS A 195 -7.96 16.34 0.84
CA LYS A 195 -7.38 15.16 1.50
C LYS A 195 -7.78 15.14 2.98
N ILE A 196 -8.53 14.13 3.36
CA ILE A 196 -8.69 13.72 4.77
C ILE A 196 -7.49 12.81 5.08
N GLU A 197 -6.48 13.35 5.76
CA GLU A 197 -5.38 12.57 6.34
C GLU A 197 -5.52 12.54 7.87
N GLU A 198 -6.44 11.67 8.28
CA GLU A 198 -6.30 10.65 9.33
C GLU A 198 -5.58 11.03 10.64
N GLN A 199 -6.35 11.62 11.57
CA GLN A 199 -6.06 11.67 13.00
C GLN A 199 -6.52 10.40 13.73
N PHE A 200 -5.78 9.29 13.62
CA PHE A 200 -6.05 8.11 14.46
C PHE A 200 -4.77 7.61 15.15
N SER A 201 -4.55 8.09 16.37
CA SER A 201 -3.56 7.54 17.31
C SER A 201 -3.92 7.87 18.75
N ARG A 202 -4.99 7.26 19.27
CA ARG A 202 -5.41 7.23 20.69
C ARG A 202 -6.38 6.02 20.80
N ASN A 203 -6.36 5.07 21.72
CA ASN A 203 -5.63 4.81 22.95
C ASN A 203 -5.68 3.27 23.18
N ALA A 204 -4.56 2.65 23.53
CA ALA A 204 -4.56 1.34 24.19
C ALA A 204 -3.78 1.50 25.50
N ARG A 205 -4.41 1.20 26.64
CA ARG A 205 -3.77 1.27 27.96
C ARG A 205 -3.66 -0.13 28.56
N ILE A 206 -2.44 -0.46 28.99
CA ILE A 206 -2.16 -1.68 29.76
C ILE A 206 -2.31 -1.33 31.25
N VAL A 207 -3.22 -2.05 31.91
CA VAL A 207 -3.49 -1.90 33.35
C VAL A 207 -2.34 -2.53 34.13
N LYS A 208 -1.78 -1.83 35.13
CA LYS A 208 -0.74 -2.38 36.00
C LYS A 208 -1.31 -3.56 36.82
N PRO A 209 -0.57 -4.67 36.98
CA PRO A 209 -1.00 -5.76 37.84
C PRO A 209 -1.06 -5.30 39.31
N LEU A 210 -2.17 -5.64 39.99
CA LEU A 210 -2.31 -5.47 41.42
C LEU A 210 -1.19 -6.25 42.15
N PRO A 211 -0.54 -5.68 43.17
CA PRO A 211 0.40 -6.42 43.99
C PRO A 211 -0.38 -7.56 44.69
N SER A 212 0.03 -8.80 44.43
CA SER A 212 -0.44 -9.97 45.18
C SER A 212 -0.16 -9.73 46.66
N SER A 213 -1.22 -9.61 47.45
CA SER A 213 -1.15 -9.65 48.91
C SER A 213 -0.60 -11.02 49.30
N GLN A 214 0.62 -11.04 49.83
CA GLN A 214 1.21 -12.24 50.41
C GLN A 214 0.44 -12.61 51.69
N PRO A 215 0.17 -13.90 51.95
CA PRO A 215 -0.13 -14.38 53.29
C PRO A 215 1.12 -14.40 54.17
#